data_AF-A0A077Z1T4-F1
#
_entry.id   AF-A0A077Z1T4-F1
#
_cell.length_a   1.000
_cell.length_b   1.000
_cell.length_c   1.000
_cell.angle_alpha   90.00
_cell.angle_beta   90.00
_cell.angle_gamma   90.00
#
_symmetry.space_group_name_H-M   'P 1'
#
loop_
_entity.id
_entity.type
_entity.pdbx_description
1 polymer ?
#
loop_
_entity_poly.entity_id
_entity_poly.type
_entity_poly.pdbx_seq_one_letter_code
_entity_poly.pdbx_strand_id
1 'polypeptide(L)'
;MVQDALTKRIPLAASNLRSVSAESIGCGKGYLSEVLRVELQWKETVDNVKLPTHIIVKTTCSEKLSQFMKRDETTPSEEEATRMAMELFHNTECAVYELFNTHPPDIPLATCYSAIPMGAADKPPMIVLQDLHEYGKHQPIKKGLTVDQLYEVADKLAALHAWSLTTNCGWREKLALGFRSVMPDVIVNGDLCSNNLIFSTDEKTGSASRNLIAMIDWQICHQGPFAEDLCNLLSCSVAKWKRRKYTKPVFKR
;
A
#
# COMPACT_ATOMS: atom_id res chain seq x y z
N MET A 1 -2.47 21.96 0.88
CA MET A 1 -1.82 20.62 0.83
C MET A 1 -2.64 19.59 0.08
N VAL A 2 -3.80 19.12 0.56
CA VAL A 2 -4.64 18.15 -0.18
C VAL A 2 -5.04 18.69 -1.56
N GLN A 3 -5.48 19.96 -1.60
CA GLN A 3 -5.80 20.65 -2.86
C GLN A 3 -4.63 20.62 -3.86
N ASP A 4 -3.42 20.97 -3.40
CA ASP A 4 -2.20 20.97 -4.23
C ASP A 4 -1.87 19.55 -4.71
N ALA A 5 -2.00 18.56 -3.83
CA ALA A 5 -1.75 17.15 -4.14
C ALA A 5 -2.73 16.61 -5.20
N LEU A 6 -3.99 17.05 -5.18
CA LEU A 6 -4.98 16.66 -6.19
C LEU A 6 -4.78 17.38 -7.53
N THR A 7 -4.37 18.66 -7.50
CA THR A 7 -4.32 19.55 -8.67
C THR A 7 -3.48 18.97 -9.83
N LYS A 8 -2.43 18.19 -9.54
CA LYS A 8 -1.59 17.54 -10.57
C LYS A 8 -2.38 16.59 -11.47
N ARG A 9 -3.37 15.89 -10.92
CA ARG A 9 -4.20 14.90 -11.66
C ARG A 9 -5.65 15.31 -11.85
N ILE A 10 -6.14 16.23 -11.02
CA ILE A 10 -7.48 16.80 -11.09
C ILE A 10 -7.32 18.32 -11.07
N PRO A 11 -7.02 18.97 -12.21
CA PRO A 11 -6.79 20.42 -12.26
C PRO A 11 -7.94 21.25 -11.67
N LEU A 12 -9.18 20.74 -11.76
CA LEU A 12 -10.35 21.35 -11.13
C LEU A 12 -10.25 21.50 -9.61
N ALA A 13 -9.42 20.70 -8.93
CA ALA A 13 -9.22 20.83 -7.48
C ALA A 13 -8.71 22.24 -7.10
N ALA A 14 -7.95 22.89 -7.98
CA ALA A 14 -7.43 24.24 -7.73
C ALA A 14 -8.54 25.30 -7.55
N SER A 15 -9.66 25.17 -8.26
CA SER A 15 -10.74 26.18 -8.28
C SER A 15 -12.07 25.68 -7.71
N ASN A 16 -12.35 24.38 -7.78
CA ASN A 16 -13.65 23.78 -7.50
C ASN A 16 -13.70 23.02 -6.16
N LEU A 17 -12.57 22.74 -5.50
CA LEU A 17 -12.60 22.12 -4.17
C LEU A 17 -13.06 23.17 -3.14
N ARG A 18 -14.19 22.92 -2.46
CA ARG A 18 -14.81 23.82 -1.49
C ARG A 18 -14.28 23.61 -0.08
N SER A 19 -14.27 22.36 0.35
CA SER A 19 -13.93 21.96 1.71
C SER A 19 -13.46 20.51 1.73
N VAL A 20 -12.70 20.17 2.77
CA VAL A 20 -12.30 18.81 3.07
C VAL A 20 -12.58 18.50 4.53
N SER A 21 -12.99 17.28 4.83
CA SER A 21 -13.08 16.73 6.19
C SER A 21 -12.24 15.44 6.23
N ALA A 22 -11.72 15.06 7.39
CA ALA A 22 -10.88 13.88 7.51
C ALA A 22 -11.26 13.06 8.75
N GLU A 23 -11.28 11.74 8.59
CA GLU A 23 -11.41 10.78 9.69
C GLU A 23 -10.19 9.83 9.69
N SER A 24 -9.68 9.50 10.87
CA SER A 24 -8.61 8.51 10.99
C SER A 24 -9.20 7.10 10.90
N ILE A 25 -8.78 6.32 9.91
CA ILE A 25 -9.26 4.94 9.70
C ILE A 25 -8.23 3.89 10.15
N GLY A 26 -6.99 4.32 10.37
CA GLY A 26 -5.83 3.45 10.65
C GLY A 26 -5.19 3.59 12.03
N CYS A 27 -5.41 4.68 12.77
CA CYS A 27 -4.69 4.89 14.04
C CYS A 27 -4.95 3.77 15.07
N GLY A 28 -3.88 3.32 15.74
CA GLY A 28 -3.92 2.25 16.76
C GLY A 28 -4.04 0.82 16.23
N LYS A 29 -4.10 0.59 14.91
CA LYS A 29 -4.24 -0.77 14.31
C LYS A 29 -2.91 -1.41 13.92
N GLY A 30 -1.79 -0.89 14.42
CA GLY A 30 -0.45 -1.42 14.15
C GLY A 30 0.25 -0.85 12.91
N TYR A 31 -0.39 0.03 12.14
CA TYR A 31 0.20 0.66 10.95
C TYR A 31 1.31 1.65 11.29
N LEU A 32 2.43 1.61 10.57
CA LEU A 32 3.55 2.57 10.73
C LEU A 32 3.16 3.99 10.28
N SER A 33 2.21 4.07 9.37
CA SER A 33 1.59 5.31 8.91
C SER A 33 0.26 5.56 9.63
N GLU A 34 -0.07 6.83 9.79
CA GLU A 34 -1.46 7.24 9.99
C GLU A 34 -2.18 7.25 8.64
N VAL A 35 -3.38 6.69 8.61
CA VAL A 35 -4.21 6.61 7.40
C VAL A 35 -5.51 7.35 7.67
N LEU A 36 -5.72 8.42 6.92
CA LEU A 36 -6.89 9.27 6.97
C LEU A 36 -7.75 9.01 5.73
N ARG A 37 -9.07 8.85 5.90
CA ARG A 37 -10.01 9.02 4.81
C ARG A 37 -10.44 10.49 4.79
N VAL A 38 -10.27 11.14 3.65
CA VAL A 38 -10.61 12.55 3.46
C VAL A 38 -11.81 12.65 2.53
N GLU A 39 -12.91 13.23 3.02
CA GLU A 39 -14.07 13.58 2.22
C GLU A 39 -13.81 14.89 1.45
N LEU A 40 -14.19 14.93 0.18
CA LEU A 40 -14.01 16.06 -0.71
C LEU A 40 -15.35 16.66 -1.06
N GLN A 41 -15.54 17.94 -0.73
CA GLN A 41 -16.72 18.70 -1.12
C GLN A 41 -16.36 19.65 -2.26
N TRP A 42 -17.06 19.51 -3.38
CA TRP A 42 -16.87 20.32 -4.58
C TRP A 42 -17.89 21.46 -4.62
N LYS A 43 -17.54 22.61 -5.20
CA LYS A 43 -18.47 23.76 -5.33
C LYS A 43 -19.58 23.44 -6.32
N GLU A 44 -19.20 22.88 -7.47
CA GLU A 44 -20.10 22.54 -8.56
C GLU A 44 -19.86 21.11 -9.04
N THR A 45 -20.94 20.40 -9.36
CA THR A 45 -20.88 19.18 -10.16
C THR A 45 -20.58 19.58 -11.60
N VAL A 46 -19.55 18.98 -12.19
CA VAL A 46 -19.20 19.25 -13.58
C VAL A 46 -19.69 18.12 -14.45
N ASP A 47 -20.51 18.46 -15.44
CA ASP A 47 -21.10 17.49 -16.35
C ASP A 47 -20.02 16.61 -16.99
N ASN A 48 -20.29 15.30 -17.05
CA ASN A 48 -19.39 14.28 -17.59
C ASN A 48 -18.03 14.10 -16.86
N VAL A 49 -17.82 14.74 -15.70
CA VAL A 49 -16.61 14.54 -14.88
C VAL A 49 -16.99 13.88 -13.56
N LYS A 50 -16.59 12.62 -13.38
CA LYS A 50 -16.74 11.93 -12.10
C LYS A 50 -15.64 12.35 -11.13
N LEU A 51 -15.92 13.36 -10.31
CA LEU A 51 -15.01 13.81 -9.25
C LEU A 51 -15.02 12.82 -8.07
N PRO A 52 -13.87 12.55 -7.43
CA PRO A 52 -13.83 11.69 -6.25
C PRO A 52 -14.56 12.36 -5.08
N THR A 53 -15.40 11.60 -4.40
CA THR A 53 -16.03 12.01 -3.14
C THR A 53 -15.09 11.84 -1.95
N HIS A 54 -14.17 10.88 -2.05
CA HIS A 54 -13.21 10.54 -0.99
C HIS A 54 -11.83 10.21 -1.57
N ILE A 55 -10.81 10.44 -0.76
CA ILE A 55 -9.42 10.03 -0.99
C ILE A 55 -8.82 9.46 0.29
N ILE A 56 -7.74 8.72 0.15
CA ILE A 56 -6.94 8.22 1.27
C ILE A 56 -5.66 9.05 1.37
N VAL A 57 -5.34 9.50 2.57
CA VAL A 57 -4.09 10.19 2.89
C VAL A 57 -3.31 9.33 3.87
N LYS A 58 -2.14 8.83 3.46
CA LYS A 58 -1.16 8.18 4.35
C LYS A 58 -0.10 9.21 4.74
N THR A 59 0.20 9.30 6.03
CA THR A 59 1.28 10.15 6.56
C THR A 59 2.00 9.43 7.71
N THR A 60 3.15 9.93 8.13
CA THR A 60 3.94 9.31 9.20
C THR A 60 3.23 9.44 10.55
N CYS A 61 3.09 8.34 11.30
CA CYS A 61 2.45 8.38 12.62
C CYS A 61 3.44 8.89 13.68
N SER A 62 3.29 10.15 14.09
CA SER A 62 4.09 10.73 15.18
C SER A 62 3.85 10.04 16.53
N GLU A 63 2.67 9.45 16.74
CA GLU A 63 2.36 8.71 17.97
C GLU A 63 3.17 7.42 18.11
N LYS A 64 3.59 6.79 17.02
CA LYS A 64 4.47 5.63 17.13
C LYS A 64 5.82 6.05 17.69
N LEU A 65 6.38 7.16 17.20
CA LEU A 65 7.57 7.76 17.80
C LEU A 65 7.32 8.05 19.28
N SER A 66 6.18 8.67 19.64
CA SER A 66 5.91 8.99 21.04
C SER A 66 5.64 7.76 21.94
N GLN A 67 5.09 6.67 21.42
CA GLN A 67 4.94 5.41 22.15
C GLN A 67 6.28 4.72 22.41
N PHE A 68 7.24 4.83 21.48
CA PHE A 68 8.63 4.46 21.74
C PHE A 68 9.24 5.36 22.82
N MET A 69 9.05 6.69 22.73
CA MET A 69 9.57 7.66 23.72
C MET A 69 9.00 7.48 25.13
N LYS A 70 7.84 6.82 25.30
CA LYS A 70 7.25 6.52 26.61
C LYS A 70 7.81 5.26 27.26
N ARG A 71 8.66 4.50 26.59
CA ARG A 71 9.39 3.39 27.22
C ARG A 71 10.65 3.95 27.85
N ASP A 72 10.64 4.08 29.19
CA ASP A 72 11.74 4.59 30.04
C ASP A 72 13.10 3.86 29.85
N GLU A 73 13.15 2.79 29.07
CA GLU A 73 14.35 1.98 28.81
C GLU A 73 14.87 2.08 27.36
N THR A 74 14.24 2.89 26.49
CA THR A 74 14.68 3.00 25.08
C THR A 74 15.99 3.79 24.99
N THR A 75 17.01 3.17 24.39
CA THR A 75 18.28 3.86 24.15
C THR A 75 18.10 4.86 22.99
N PRO A 76 18.87 5.97 22.94
CA PRO A 76 18.86 6.88 21.79
C PRO A 76 19.07 6.19 20.43
N SER A 77 19.74 5.03 20.44
CA SER A 77 19.95 4.21 19.24
C SER A 77 18.67 3.55 18.71
N GLU A 78 17.72 3.21 19.58
CA GLU A 78 16.45 2.58 19.18
C GLU A 78 15.49 3.60 18.57
N GLU A 79 15.48 4.83 19.10
CA GLU A 79 14.71 5.94 18.54
C GLU A 79 15.19 6.29 17.13
N GLU A 80 16.51 6.41 16.96
CA GLU A 80 17.13 6.66 15.66
C GLU A 80 16.83 5.53 14.68
N ALA A 81 16.97 4.28 15.09
CA ALA A 81 16.62 3.12 14.25
C ALA A 81 15.14 3.14 13.83
N THR A 82 14.23 3.51 14.74
CA THR A 82 12.80 3.63 14.45
C THR A 82 12.53 4.73 13.43
N ARG A 83 13.16 5.91 13.60
CA ARG A 83 13.04 7.03 12.66
C ARG A 83 13.57 6.65 11.28
N MET A 84 14.73 6.00 11.22
CA MET A 84 15.33 5.50 9.98
C MET A 84 14.43 4.48 9.29
N ALA A 85 13.81 3.57 10.04
CA ALA A 85 12.87 2.60 9.50
C ALA A 85 11.61 3.27 8.94
N MET A 86 11.03 4.23 9.66
CA MET A 86 9.87 5.00 9.19
C MET A 86 10.17 5.77 7.90
N GLU A 87 11.34 6.41 7.84
CA GLU A 87 11.81 7.13 6.66
C GLU A 87 12.01 6.18 5.47
N LEU A 88 12.70 5.06 5.69
CA LEU A 88 12.92 4.05 4.67
C LEU A 88 11.60 3.56 4.07
N PHE A 89 10.65 3.17 4.92
CA PHE A 89 9.38 2.60 4.44
C PHE A 89 8.50 3.62 3.72
N HIS A 90 8.37 4.84 4.26
CA HIS A 90 7.59 5.90 3.62
C HIS A 90 8.20 6.31 2.27
N ASN A 91 9.53 6.49 2.23
CA ASN A 91 10.23 6.89 1.00
C ASN A 91 10.23 5.79 -0.04
N THR A 92 10.32 4.52 0.38
CA THR A 92 10.15 3.36 -0.51
C THR A 92 8.77 3.38 -1.15
N GLU A 93 7.70 3.55 -0.37
CA GLU A 93 6.34 3.62 -0.91
C GLU A 93 6.18 4.80 -1.89
N CYS A 94 6.75 5.96 -1.58
CA CYS A 94 6.77 7.12 -2.48
C CYS A 94 7.48 6.79 -3.81
N ALA A 95 8.65 6.16 -3.74
CA ALA A 95 9.44 5.80 -4.92
C ALA A 95 8.71 4.80 -5.83
N VAL A 96 7.99 3.84 -5.24
CA VAL A 96 7.16 2.88 -5.97
C VAL A 96 6.01 3.56 -6.69
N TYR A 97 5.24 4.42 -6.00
CA TYR A 97 4.14 5.12 -6.66
C TYR A 97 4.62 6.08 -7.76
N GLU A 98 5.74 6.77 -7.56
CA GLU A 98 6.32 7.61 -8.62
C GLU A 98 6.78 6.76 -9.81
N LEU A 99 7.39 5.59 -9.55
CA LEU A 99 7.78 4.64 -10.59
C LEU A 99 6.56 4.17 -11.39
N PHE A 100 5.52 3.65 -10.72
CA PHE A 100 4.32 3.13 -11.37
C PHE A 100 3.49 4.23 -12.05
N ASN A 101 3.55 5.47 -11.56
CA ASN A 101 2.93 6.59 -12.25
C ASN A 101 3.66 6.97 -13.54
N THR A 102 4.98 6.82 -13.58
CA THR A 102 5.81 7.14 -14.76
C THR A 102 5.84 6.00 -15.76
N HIS A 103 5.93 4.77 -15.27
CA HIS A 103 5.98 3.54 -16.05
C HIS A 103 4.99 2.55 -15.44
N PRO A 104 3.71 2.60 -15.84
CA PRO A 104 2.68 1.76 -15.25
C PRO A 104 2.89 0.27 -15.59
N PRO A 105 2.93 -0.62 -14.60
CA PRO A 105 2.79 -2.05 -14.83
C PRO A 105 1.33 -2.42 -15.14
N ASP A 106 1.12 -3.56 -15.80
CA ASP A 106 -0.22 -4.13 -16.05
C ASP A 106 -0.74 -4.87 -14.80
N ILE A 107 -0.86 -4.14 -13.69
CA ILE A 107 -1.46 -4.61 -12.45
C ILE A 107 -2.46 -3.60 -11.89
N PRO A 108 -3.48 -4.07 -11.16
CA PRO A 108 -4.44 -3.17 -10.54
C PRO A 108 -3.78 -2.36 -9.40
N LEU A 109 -3.84 -1.04 -9.52
CA LEU A 109 -3.30 -0.08 -8.55
C LEU A 109 -4.35 0.97 -8.22
N ALA A 110 -4.37 1.44 -6.97
CA ALA A 110 -5.09 2.66 -6.63
C ALA A 110 -4.39 3.85 -7.29
N THR A 111 -5.16 4.79 -7.85
CA THR A 111 -4.57 6.01 -8.41
C THR A 111 -3.83 6.78 -7.32
N CYS A 112 -2.52 6.98 -7.49
CA CYS A 112 -1.73 7.86 -6.64
C CYS A 112 -1.77 9.29 -7.21
N TYR A 113 -2.39 10.21 -6.47
CA TYR A 113 -2.48 11.63 -6.84
C TYR A 113 -1.19 12.38 -6.53
N SER A 114 -0.55 12.05 -5.41
CA SER A 114 0.71 12.67 -4.97
C SER A 114 1.45 11.76 -4.00
N ALA A 115 2.78 11.81 -4.05
CA ALA A 115 3.67 11.18 -3.08
C ALA A 115 4.79 12.18 -2.72
N ILE A 116 4.88 12.53 -1.45
CA ILE A 116 5.85 13.47 -0.89
C ILE A 116 6.73 12.68 0.09
N PRO A 117 8.00 12.42 -0.24
CA PRO A 117 8.89 11.69 0.65
C PRO A 117 9.27 12.55 1.87
N MET A 118 9.75 11.89 2.92
CA MET A 118 10.37 12.56 4.05
C MET A 118 11.62 13.31 3.59
N GLY A 119 11.80 14.54 4.08
CA GLY A 119 12.91 15.41 3.69
C GLY A 119 12.70 16.21 2.38
N ALA A 120 11.58 16.02 1.67
CA ALA A 120 11.27 16.81 0.49
C ALA A 120 10.68 18.18 0.82
N ALA A 121 11.52 19.22 0.76
CA ALA A 121 11.15 20.62 0.96
C ALA A 121 10.46 20.88 2.31
N ASP A 122 9.88 22.07 2.49
CA ASP A 122 9.09 22.44 3.65
C ASP A 122 7.66 21.84 3.62
N LYS A 123 7.50 20.65 3.01
CA LYS A 123 6.22 19.94 2.89
C LYS A 123 6.25 18.69 3.77
N PRO A 124 5.19 18.40 4.54
CA PRO A 124 5.14 17.20 5.35
C PRO A 124 4.99 15.95 4.47
N PRO A 125 5.54 14.80 4.93
CA PRO A 125 5.50 13.54 4.20
C PRO A 125 4.07 13.03 4.08
N MET A 126 3.67 12.71 2.85
CA MET A 126 2.29 12.34 2.55
C MET A 126 2.18 11.55 1.26
N ILE A 127 1.31 10.54 1.25
CA ILE A 127 0.87 9.86 0.03
C ILE A 127 -0.65 10.02 -0.08
N VAL A 128 -1.12 10.48 -1.24
CA VAL A 128 -2.54 10.72 -1.53
C VAL A 128 -3.00 9.72 -2.58
N LEU A 129 -3.94 8.86 -2.20
CA LEU A 129 -4.41 7.74 -3.01
C LEU A 129 -5.92 7.83 -3.25
N GLN A 130 -6.38 7.19 -4.32
CA GLN A 130 -7.78 6.92 -4.59
C GLN A 130 -8.40 6.11 -3.46
N ASP A 131 -9.56 6.55 -2.99
CA ASP A 131 -10.39 5.74 -2.11
C ASP A 131 -11.18 4.72 -2.94
N LEU A 132 -11.09 3.46 -2.55
CA LEU A 132 -11.74 2.32 -3.19
C LEU A 132 -12.88 1.75 -2.32
N HIS A 133 -13.22 2.34 -1.17
CA HIS A 133 -14.10 1.71 -0.19
C HIS A 133 -15.53 1.41 -0.68
N GLU A 134 -16.05 2.21 -1.62
CA GLU A 134 -17.42 2.07 -2.14
C GLU A 134 -17.58 0.77 -2.95
N TYR A 135 -16.55 0.38 -3.71
CA TYR A 135 -16.59 -0.77 -4.64
C TYR A 135 -15.53 -1.83 -4.33
N GLY A 136 -14.72 -1.60 -3.31
CA GLY A 136 -13.63 -2.47 -2.88
C GLY A 136 -13.88 -3.09 -1.51
N LYS A 137 -13.51 -4.36 -1.35
CA LYS A 137 -13.53 -5.11 -0.09
C LYS A 137 -12.21 -5.85 0.10
N HIS A 138 -11.74 -5.84 1.34
CA HIS A 138 -10.67 -6.73 1.77
C HIS A 138 -11.21 -8.12 2.06
N GLN A 139 -10.43 -9.14 1.74
CA GLN A 139 -10.70 -10.49 2.20
C GLN A 139 -10.24 -10.63 3.67
N PRO A 140 -11.11 -11.05 4.60
CA PRO A 140 -10.72 -11.16 6.00
C PRO A 140 -9.55 -12.14 6.20
N ILE A 141 -8.45 -11.68 6.80
CA ILE A 141 -7.22 -12.48 7.06
C ILE A 141 -7.53 -13.80 7.78
N LYS A 142 -8.57 -13.81 8.62
CA LYS A 142 -9.01 -15.02 9.34
C LYS A 142 -9.52 -16.11 8.39
N LYS A 143 -10.20 -15.73 7.32
CA LYS A 143 -10.76 -16.62 6.29
C LYS A 143 -9.68 -17.08 5.29
N GLY A 144 -8.72 -16.20 4.98
CA GLY A 144 -7.77 -16.43 3.90
C GLY A 144 -8.39 -16.16 2.53
N LEU A 145 -7.59 -16.23 1.46
CA LEU A 145 -8.05 -16.07 0.09
C LEU A 145 -8.80 -17.33 -0.39
N THR A 146 -9.78 -17.16 -1.26
CA THR A 146 -10.34 -18.28 -2.04
C THR A 146 -9.34 -18.75 -3.09
N VAL A 147 -9.57 -19.92 -3.70
CA VAL A 147 -8.72 -20.43 -4.79
C VAL A 147 -8.74 -19.46 -5.99
N ASP A 148 -9.91 -18.93 -6.35
CA ASP A 148 -10.03 -17.98 -7.45
C ASP A 148 -9.29 -16.66 -7.16
N GLN A 149 -9.42 -16.14 -5.93
CA GLN A 149 -8.66 -14.95 -5.50
C GLN A 149 -7.15 -15.20 -5.51
N LEU A 150 -6.72 -16.40 -5.13
CA LEU A 150 -5.31 -16.79 -5.15
C LEU A 150 -4.75 -16.81 -6.58
N TYR A 151 -5.49 -17.40 -7.54
CA TYR A 151 -5.10 -17.40 -8.95
C TYR A 151 -5.06 -15.98 -9.53
N GLU A 152 -6.09 -15.17 -9.26
CA GLU A 152 -6.12 -13.77 -9.72
C GLU A 152 -4.89 -13.00 -9.21
N VAL A 153 -4.55 -13.12 -7.93
CA VAL A 153 -3.38 -12.43 -7.37
C VAL A 153 -2.08 -12.99 -7.94
N ALA A 154 -1.97 -14.31 -8.11
CA ALA A 154 -0.79 -14.94 -8.72
C ALA A 154 -0.57 -14.47 -10.16
N ASP A 155 -1.62 -14.32 -10.96
CA ASP A 155 -1.54 -13.81 -12.33
C ASP A 155 -1.06 -12.35 -12.36
N LYS A 156 -1.56 -11.51 -11.45
CA LYS A 156 -1.09 -10.11 -11.34
C LYS A 156 0.35 -10.01 -10.84
N LEU A 157 0.77 -10.88 -9.92
CA LEU A 157 2.17 -10.94 -9.48
C LEU A 157 3.08 -11.37 -10.62
N ALA A 158 2.70 -12.38 -11.40
CA ALA A 158 3.45 -12.81 -12.56
C ALA A 158 3.59 -11.66 -13.58
N ALA A 159 2.54 -10.87 -13.80
CA ALA A 159 2.59 -9.68 -14.64
C ALA A 159 3.55 -8.61 -14.10
N LEU A 160 3.52 -8.32 -12.80
CA LEU A 160 4.47 -7.38 -12.15
C LEU A 160 5.91 -7.85 -12.26
N HIS A 161 6.17 -9.12 -11.96
CA HIS A 161 7.50 -9.71 -12.01
C HIS A 161 8.03 -9.71 -13.45
N ALA A 162 7.20 -10.10 -14.42
CA ALA A 162 7.55 -10.01 -15.85
C ALA A 162 7.83 -8.57 -16.28
N TRP A 163 7.01 -7.61 -15.85
CA TRP A 163 7.21 -6.19 -16.11
C TRP A 163 8.57 -5.71 -15.57
N SER A 164 8.96 -6.12 -14.35
CA SER A 164 10.24 -5.73 -13.75
C SER A 164 11.46 -6.29 -14.51
N LEU A 165 11.31 -7.45 -15.17
CA LEU A 165 12.38 -8.06 -15.97
C LEU A 165 12.50 -7.48 -17.37
N THR A 166 11.40 -6.94 -17.91
CA THR A 166 11.30 -6.55 -19.33
C THR A 166 11.25 -5.04 -19.55
N THR A 167 10.90 -4.27 -18.52
CA THR A 167 10.83 -2.81 -18.60
C THR A 167 12.19 -2.20 -18.33
N ASN A 168 12.73 -1.52 -19.34
CA ASN A 168 13.98 -0.78 -19.22
C ASN A 168 13.74 0.58 -18.54
N CYS A 169 13.48 0.53 -17.23
CA CYS A 169 13.46 1.70 -16.37
C CYS A 169 14.42 1.51 -15.20
N GLY A 170 14.93 2.61 -14.66
CA GLY A 170 15.84 2.58 -13.51
C GLY A 170 15.12 2.25 -12.20
N TRP A 171 14.37 1.14 -12.14
CA TRP A 171 13.63 0.73 -10.96
C TRP A 171 14.53 0.11 -9.90
N ARG A 172 15.63 -0.54 -10.32
CA ARG A 172 16.62 -1.15 -9.41
C ARG A 172 17.33 -0.10 -8.58
N GLU A 173 17.53 1.10 -9.11
CA GLU A 173 18.16 2.21 -8.40
C GLU A 173 17.22 2.87 -7.38
N LYS A 174 15.91 2.60 -7.47
CA LYS A 174 14.88 3.22 -6.63
C LYS A 174 14.49 2.40 -5.41
N LEU A 175 14.80 1.11 -5.39
CA LEU A 175 14.33 0.17 -4.37
C LEU A 175 15.50 -0.43 -3.58
N ALA A 176 15.29 -0.69 -2.29
CA ALA A 176 16.29 -1.34 -1.46
C ALA A 176 16.65 -2.74 -2.00
N LEU A 177 17.90 -3.17 -1.79
CA LEU A 177 18.31 -4.54 -2.09
C LEU A 177 17.78 -5.47 -0.99
N GLY A 178 17.05 -6.51 -1.40
CA GLY A 178 16.76 -7.66 -0.55
C GLY A 178 17.95 -8.61 -0.45
N PHE A 179 17.70 -9.79 0.12
CA PHE A 179 18.71 -10.84 0.20
C PHE A 179 19.01 -11.39 -1.21
N ARG A 180 20.21 -11.08 -1.72
CA ARG A 180 20.70 -11.61 -3.01
C ARG A 180 20.67 -13.13 -3.01
N SER A 181 20.00 -13.71 -4.00
CA SER A 181 19.88 -15.17 -4.17
C SER A 181 20.16 -15.59 -5.62
N VAL A 182 20.17 -16.90 -5.86
CA VAL A 182 20.41 -17.55 -7.17
C VAL A 182 19.38 -17.16 -8.24
N MET A 183 18.28 -16.51 -7.85
CA MET A 183 17.17 -16.15 -8.74
C MET A 183 17.26 -14.68 -9.24
N PRO A 184 16.68 -14.36 -10.42
CA PRO A 184 16.60 -12.98 -10.89
C PRO A 184 15.85 -12.09 -9.90
N ASP A 185 16.43 -10.92 -9.64
CA ASP A 185 15.78 -9.89 -8.82
C ASP A 185 14.65 -9.24 -9.62
N VAL A 186 13.46 -9.27 -9.05
CA VAL A 186 12.23 -8.61 -9.52
C VAL A 186 11.80 -7.55 -8.51
N ILE A 187 10.77 -6.77 -8.85
CA ILE A 187 10.07 -5.95 -7.86
C ILE A 187 9.24 -6.89 -6.98
N VAL A 188 9.62 -6.99 -5.72
CA VAL A 188 8.90 -7.74 -4.68
C VAL A 188 8.01 -6.77 -3.93
N ASN A 189 6.71 -7.07 -3.81
CA ASN A 189 5.81 -6.28 -2.98
C ASN A 189 6.19 -6.38 -1.50
N GLY A 190 6.55 -7.58 -1.05
CA GLY A 190 7.15 -7.85 0.26
C GLY A 190 6.13 -8.07 1.39
N ASP A 191 4.92 -7.49 1.31
CA ASP A 191 3.85 -7.67 2.31
C ASP A 191 2.54 -8.15 1.68
N LEU A 192 2.60 -9.22 0.87
CA LEU A 192 1.40 -9.76 0.22
C LEU A 192 0.51 -10.53 1.20
N CYS A 193 -0.29 -9.77 1.93
CA CYS A 193 -1.31 -10.26 2.82
C CYS A 193 -2.70 -9.77 2.38
N SER A 194 -3.77 -10.44 2.83
CA SER A 194 -5.12 -10.17 2.32
C SER A 194 -5.67 -8.78 2.69
N ASN A 195 -5.04 -8.07 3.64
CA ASN A 195 -5.29 -6.66 3.95
C ASN A 195 -4.66 -5.69 2.95
N ASN A 196 -3.64 -6.10 2.22
CA ASN A 196 -2.99 -5.27 1.20
C ASN A 196 -3.55 -5.54 -0.21
N LEU A 197 -4.61 -6.36 -0.28
CA LEU A 197 -5.35 -6.70 -1.48
C LEU A 197 -6.79 -6.17 -1.35
N ILE A 198 -7.25 -5.45 -2.36
CA ILE A 198 -8.63 -4.97 -2.47
C ILE A 198 -9.27 -5.66 -3.65
N PHE A 199 -10.34 -6.40 -3.40
CA PHE A 199 -11.17 -7.05 -4.43
C PHE A 199 -12.43 -6.24 -4.68
N SER A 200 -13.05 -6.38 -5.84
CA SER A 200 -14.36 -5.77 -6.06
C SER A 200 -15.40 -6.34 -5.10
N THR A 201 -16.45 -5.57 -4.79
CA THR A 201 -17.61 -6.08 -4.06
C THR A 201 -18.39 -7.07 -4.93
N ASP A 202 -18.74 -8.24 -4.40
CA ASP A 202 -19.71 -9.14 -4.99
C ASP A 202 -21.12 -8.59 -4.77
N GLU A 203 -21.85 -8.33 -5.86
CA GLU A 203 -23.17 -7.69 -5.81
C GLU A 203 -24.22 -8.53 -5.08
N LYS A 204 -24.07 -9.86 -5.04
CA LYS A 204 -25.04 -10.77 -4.42
C LYS A 204 -24.81 -10.91 -2.92
N THR A 205 -23.55 -10.93 -2.49
CA THR A 205 -23.19 -11.23 -1.08
C THR A 205 -22.71 -10.01 -0.30
N GLY A 206 -22.32 -8.93 -0.98
CA GLY A 206 -21.65 -7.77 -0.39
C GLY A 206 -20.22 -8.05 0.11
N SER A 207 -19.68 -9.25 -0.15
CA SER A 207 -18.32 -9.63 0.26
C SER A 207 -17.28 -9.32 -0.82
N ALA A 208 -15.99 -9.58 -0.53
CA ALA A 208 -14.95 -9.57 -1.55
C ALA A 208 -15.25 -10.62 -2.64
N SER A 209 -15.20 -10.19 -3.91
CA SER A 209 -15.33 -11.04 -5.08
C SER A 209 -13.99 -11.73 -5.40
N ARG A 210 -13.89 -12.36 -6.59
CA ARG A 210 -12.62 -12.88 -7.13
C ARG A 210 -11.75 -11.84 -7.82
N ASN A 211 -12.31 -10.69 -8.22
CA ASN A 211 -11.62 -9.72 -9.08
C ASN A 211 -10.78 -8.76 -8.24
N LEU A 212 -9.46 -8.78 -8.42
CA LEU A 212 -8.55 -7.86 -7.73
C LEU A 212 -8.61 -6.47 -8.38
N ILE A 213 -8.83 -5.42 -7.59
CA ILE A 213 -8.95 -4.03 -8.07
C ILE A 213 -7.85 -3.10 -7.56
N ALA A 214 -7.12 -3.49 -6.52
CA ALA A 214 -5.86 -2.85 -6.17
C ALA A 214 -4.95 -3.72 -5.31
N MET A 215 -3.65 -3.61 -5.58
CA MET A 215 -2.58 -3.94 -4.66
C MET A 215 -2.08 -2.65 -4.00
N ILE A 216 -2.10 -2.61 -2.67
CA ILE A 216 -1.74 -1.44 -1.88
C ILE A 216 -0.58 -1.75 -0.93
N ASP A 217 -0.16 -0.72 -0.21
CA ASP A 217 0.86 -0.79 0.85
C ASP A 217 2.22 -1.32 0.36
N TRP A 218 2.90 -0.49 -0.41
CA TRP A 218 4.21 -0.81 -1.02
C TRP A 218 5.40 -0.40 -0.15
N GLN A 219 5.18 -0.21 1.15
CA GLN A 219 6.17 0.38 2.07
C GLN A 219 7.40 -0.51 2.32
N ILE A 220 7.29 -1.83 2.11
CA ILE A 220 8.43 -2.77 2.20
C ILE A 220 8.85 -3.33 0.85
N CYS A 221 8.44 -2.67 -0.24
CA CYS A 221 8.80 -3.07 -1.58
C CYS A 221 10.32 -3.00 -1.80
N HIS A 222 10.90 -4.03 -2.42
CA HIS A 222 12.34 -4.13 -2.57
C HIS A 222 12.71 -4.98 -3.79
N GLN A 223 14.00 -5.00 -4.11
CA GLN A 223 14.57 -5.88 -5.13
C GLN A 223 14.80 -7.25 -4.50
N GLY A 224 14.18 -8.30 -5.02
CA GLY A 224 14.36 -9.62 -4.45
C GLY A 224 13.86 -10.75 -5.34
N PRO A 225 13.94 -11.99 -4.86
CA PRO A 225 13.45 -13.13 -5.62
C PRO A 225 11.93 -13.14 -5.67
N PHE A 226 11.36 -13.41 -6.85
CA PHE A 226 9.90 -13.56 -7.04
C PHE A 226 9.26 -14.57 -6.07
N ALA A 227 10.05 -15.55 -5.63
CA ALA A 227 9.63 -16.59 -4.70
C ALA A 227 9.18 -16.02 -3.34
N GLU A 228 9.69 -14.86 -2.91
CA GLU A 228 9.30 -14.22 -1.66
C GLU A 228 7.81 -13.84 -1.69
N ASP A 229 7.37 -13.15 -2.74
CA ASP A 229 5.97 -12.77 -2.92
C ASP A 229 5.06 -14.00 -2.99
N LEU A 230 5.49 -15.07 -3.67
CA LEU A 230 4.75 -16.34 -3.70
C LEU A 230 4.65 -16.99 -2.31
N CYS A 231 5.74 -16.99 -1.54
CA CYS A 231 5.75 -17.52 -0.18
C CYS A 231 4.82 -16.72 0.73
N ASN A 232 4.83 -15.39 0.63
CA ASN A 232 3.95 -14.50 1.38
C ASN A 232 2.49 -14.73 0.99
N LEU A 233 2.17 -14.76 -0.30
CA LEU A 233 0.83 -15.01 -0.81
C LEU A 233 0.28 -16.35 -0.30
N LEU A 234 1.06 -17.44 -0.42
CA LEU A 234 0.65 -18.76 0.04
C LEU A 234 0.46 -18.79 1.56
N SER A 235 1.39 -18.22 2.32
CA SER A 235 1.32 -18.19 3.79
C SER A 235 0.13 -17.37 4.29
N CYS A 236 -0.13 -16.22 3.70
CA CYS A 236 -1.20 -15.31 4.08
C CYS A 236 -2.59 -15.81 3.65
N SER A 237 -2.66 -16.62 2.59
CA SER A 237 -3.91 -17.21 2.09
C SER A 237 -4.44 -18.37 2.92
N VAL A 238 -3.61 -18.98 3.77
CA VAL A 238 -4.06 -20.08 4.64
C VAL A 238 -4.91 -19.53 5.79
N ALA A 239 -6.15 -20.04 5.96
CA ALA A 239 -7.00 -19.64 7.08
C ALA A 239 -6.25 -19.69 8.43
N LYS A 240 -6.46 -18.68 9.30
CA LYS A 240 -5.71 -18.50 10.56
C LYS A 240 -5.66 -19.76 11.42
N TRP A 241 -6.74 -20.54 11.47
CA TRP A 241 -6.80 -21.77 12.25
C TRP A 241 -5.90 -22.87 11.67
N LYS A 242 -5.81 -23.00 10.33
CA LYS A 242 -4.90 -23.95 9.67
C LYS A 242 -3.45 -23.56 9.96
N ARG A 243 -3.09 -22.28 9.79
CA ARG A 243 -1.76 -21.77 10.17
C ARG A 243 -1.39 -22.22 11.59
N ARG A 244 -2.23 -21.89 12.57
CA ARG A 244 -2.02 -22.22 13.99
C ARG A 244 -1.95 -23.73 14.27
N LYS A 245 -2.79 -24.54 13.62
CA LYS A 245 -2.82 -26.00 13.79
C LYS A 245 -1.49 -26.63 13.37
N TYR A 246 -0.92 -26.15 12.27
CA TYR A 246 0.30 -26.72 11.69
C TYR A 246 1.59 -25.96 12.05
N THR A 247 1.51 -24.79 12.72
CA THR A 247 2.69 -24.06 13.25
C THR A 247 3.60 -24.97 14.07
N LYS A 248 3.07 -25.61 15.12
CA LYS A 248 3.90 -26.42 16.03
C LYS A 248 4.57 -27.62 15.33
N PRO A 249 3.86 -28.42 14.50
CA PRO A 249 4.50 -29.50 13.74
C PRO A 249 5.63 -29.04 12.81
N VAL A 250 5.49 -27.88 12.15
CA VAL A 250 6.50 -27.37 11.22
C VAL A 250 7.80 -26.94 11.95
N PHE A 251 7.67 -26.38 13.15
CA PHE A 251 8.81 -25.91 13.94
C PHE A 251 9.42 -26.97 14.88
N LYS A 252 8.77 -28.12 15.07
CA LYS A 252 9.36 -29.28 15.74
C LYS A 252 10.20 -30.06 14.72
N ARG A 253 11.44 -29.63 14.52
CA ARG A 253 12.51 -30.48 14.00
C ARG A 253 13.26 -31.12 15.15
#